data_AF-A0A7C0UVJ3-F1
#
_entry.id   AF-A0A7C0UVJ3-F1
#
_cell.length_a   1.000
_cell.length_b   1.000
_cell.length_c   1.000
_cell.angle_alpha   90.00
_cell.angle_beta   90.00
_cell.angle_gamma   90.00
#
_symmetry.space_group_name_H-M   'P 1'
#
loop_
_entity.id
_entity.type
_entity.pdbx_description
1 polymer ?
#
loop_
_entity_poly.entity_id
_entity_poly.type
_entity_poly.pdbx_seq_one_letter_code
_entity_poly.pdbx_strand_id
1 'polypeptide(L)'
;MIRQSVGVWREVWAFERWRLLGTSALVEVIGPLLGIFLLLCAVAVFFNLVQIGWNPSLYPITPRLKNISPVSGVKRLFSLNGLANLIKGILKLAILGLVSYEVISHALDILGTLGMMDVRHAAGITFRLSMKLLGLSALAFVFIAAADYGFQKYQYERKLMMTRQEVKEEIREHEGDPLVKARIRRVQMEYARRRMLAEVPKAEVVVTNPTEIAVALKYRPKRDTAPVVVAKGKGWLAKRIREIAIRHGVPIVERPELARALYRWVRVGQAIPVKLYQAVAEVLAYIYKLRGMARF
;
A
#
# COMPACT_ATOMS: atom_id res chain seq x y z
N MET A 1 21.81 -22.86 -83.40
CA MET A 1 21.15 -21.89 -82.49
C MET A 1 20.26 -22.55 -81.42
N ILE A 2 19.74 -23.77 -81.61
CA ILE A 2 18.79 -24.43 -80.67
C ILE A 2 19.48 -25.16 -79.49
N ARG A 3 20.79 -25.45 -79.57
CA ARG A 3 21.50 -26.25 -78.55
C ARG A 3 21.94 -25.46 -77.32
N GLN A 4 22.10 -24.14 -77.44
CA GLN A 4 22.50 -23.28 -76.31
C GLN A 4 21.32 -22.86 -75.42
N SER A 5 20.10 -22.75 -75.97
CA SER A 5 18.92 -22.41 -75.19
C SER A 5 18.56 -23.52 -74.20
N VAL A 6 18.63 -24.80 -74.60
CA VAL A 6 18.28 -25.94 -73.73
C VAL A 6 19.18 -26.08 -72.49
N GLY A 7 20.44 -25.65 -72.57
CA GLY A 7 21.38 -25.65 -71.42
C GLY A 7 21.00 -24.63 -70.35
N VAL A 8 20.68 -23.40 -70.76
CA VAL A 8 20.26 -22.32 -69.85
C VAL A 8 18.96 -22.67 -69.14
N TRP A 9 17.98 -23.25 -69.85
CA TRP A 9 16.75 -23.70 -69.22
C TRP A 9 17.00 -24.82 -68.19
N ARG A 10 17.90 -25.79 -68.45
CA ARG A 10 18.21 -26.85 -67.46
C ARG A 10 18.85 -26.30 -66.18
N GLU A 11 19.71 -25.29 -66.25
CA GLU A 11 20.30 -24.66 -65.07
C GLU A 11 19.28 -23.82 -64.29
N VAL A 12 18.40 -23.09 -64.97
CA VAL A 12 17.29 -22.34 -64.35
C VAL A 12 16.31 -23.30 -63.66
N TRP A 13 15.90 -24.38 -64.34
CA TRP A 13 15.05 -25.43 -63.76
C TRP A 13 15.73 -26.26 -62.67
N ALA A 14 17.06 -26.24 -62.57
CA ALA A 14 17.80 -26.83 -61.46
C ALA A 14 17.82 -25.86 -60.27
N PHE A 15 18.14 -24.58 -60.48
CA PHE A 15 18.13 -23.54 -59.46
C PHE A 15 16.76 -23.35 -58.81
N GLU A 16 15.68 -23.33 -59.60
CA GLU A 16 14.30 -23.27 -59.09
C GLU A 16 13.97 -24.50 -58.23
N ARG A 17 14.44 -25.70 -58.64
CA ARG A 17 14.26 -26.95 -57.89
C ARG A 17 15.02 -26.94 -56.57
N TRP A 18 16.28 -26.49 -56.58
CA TRP A 18 17.09 -26.35 -55.37
C TRP A 18 16.51 -25.30 -54.41
N ARG A 19 15.93 -24.21 -54.94
CA ARG A 19 15.24 -23.19 -54.15
C ARG A 19 13.93 -23.70 -53.53
N LEU A 20 13.14 -24.48 -54.28
CA LEU A 20 11.90 -25.09 -53.79
C LEU A 20 12.16 -26.24 -52.80
N LEU A 21 13.21 -27.05 -53.03
CA LEU A 21 13.66 -28.09 -52.10
C LEU A 21 14.25 -27.49 -50.82
N GLY A 22 15.03 -26.40 -50.92
CA GLY A 22 15.58 -25.70 -49.76
C GLY A 22 14.50 -25.03 -48.90
N THR A 23 13.46 -24.44 -49.51
CA THR A 23 12.36 -23.80 -48.79
C THR A 23 11.41 -24.80 -48.12
N SER A 24 11.09 -25.92 -48.77
CA SER A 24 10.30 -27.00 -48.16
C SER A 24 11.05 -27.70 -47.02
N ALA A 25 12.34 -28.03 -47.19
CA ALA A 25 13.17 -28.59 -46.12
C ALA A 25 13.33 -27.63 -44.93
N LEU A 26 13.45 -26.32 -45.18
CA LEU A 26 13.46 -25.32 -44.12
C LEU A 26 12.13 -25.27 -43.36
N VAL A 27 10.99 -25.34 -44.04
CA VAL A 27 9.66 -25.34 -43.38
C VAL A 27 9.41 -26.63 -42.60
N GLU A 28 9.84 -27.79 -43.11
CA GLU A 28 9.69 -29.09 -42.42
C GLU A 28 10.56 -29.22 -41.18
N VAL A 29 11.70 -28.50 -41.11
CA VAL A 29 12.58 -28.50 -39.93
C VAL A 29 12.23 -27.35 -38.97
N ILE A 30 12.00 -26.14 -39.50
CA ILE A 30 11.71 -24.95 -38.68
C ILE A 30 10.29 -25.02 -38.11
N GLY A 31 9.30 -25.53 -38.85
CA GLY A 31 7.91 -25.62 -38.40
C GLY A 31 7.75 -26.38 -37.07
N PRO A 32 8.25 -27.62 -36.94
CA PRO A 32 8.23 -28.37 -35.69
C PRO A 32 9.01 -27.69 -34.56
N LEU A 33 10.18 -27.10 -34.87
CA LEU A 33 10.98 -26.35 -33.88
C LEU A 33 10.24 -25.12 -33.37
N LEU A 34 9.55 -24.40 -34.25
CA LEU A 34 8.72 -23.24 -33.91
C LEU A 34 7.52 -23.65 -33.05
N GLY A 35 6.89 -24.79 -33.37
CA GLY A 35 5.83 -25.38 -32.56
C GLY A 35 6.29 -25.75 -31.16
N ILE A 36 7.45 -26.40 -31.03
CA ILE A 36 8.07 -26.71 -29.72
C ILE A 36 8.42 -25.42 -28.97
N PHE A 37 8.98 -24.42 -29.66
CA PHE A 37 9.30 -23.13 -29.05
C PHE A 37 8.05 -22.41 -28.51
N LEU A 38 6.97 -22.35 -29.30
CA LEU A 38 5.71 -21.75 -28.87
C LEU A 38 5.09 -22.51 -27.69
N LEU A 39 5.16 -23.85 -27.69
CA LEU A 39 4.73 -24.67 -26.56
C LEU A 39 5.54 -24.35 -25.31
N LEU A 40 6.88 -24.27 -25.41
CA LEU A 40 7.75 -23.90 -24.29
C LEU A 40 7.44 -22.49 -23.76
N CYS A 41 7.19 -21.53 -24.64
CA CYS A 41 6.75 -20.18 -24.26
C CYS A 41 5.41 -20.22 -23.51
N ALA A 42 4.42 -20.96 -24.02
CA ALA A 42 3.12 -21.10 -23.37
C ALA A 42 3.24 -21.74 -21.98
N VAL A 43 4.03 -22.80 -21.86
CA VAL A 43 4.33 -23.47 -20.59
C VAL A 43 5.04 -22.51 -19.62
N ALA A 44 6.03 -21.74 -20.09
CA ALA A 44 6.72 -20.77 -19.27
C ALA A 44 5.79 -19.66 -18.73
N VAL A 45 4.90 -19.13 -19.58
CA VAL A 45 3.89 -18.15 -19.17
C VAL A 45 2.94 -18.76 -18.15
N PHE A 46 2.45 -19.98 -18.39
CA PHE A 46 1.55 -20.67 -17.46
C PHE A 46 2.17 -20.85 -16.08
N PHE A 47 3.40 -21.39 -16.02
CA PHE A 47 4.08 -21.57 -14.73
C PHE A 47 4.41 -20.24 -14.05
N ASN A 48 4.72 -19.19 -14.79
CA ASN A 48 4.94 -17.86 -14.22
C ASN A 48 3.67 -17.30 -13.57
N LEU A 49 2.52 -17.45 -14.23
CA LEU A 49 1.21 -17.05 -13.72
C LEU A 49 0.83 -17.84 -12.45
N VAL A 50 1.11 -19.13 -12.41
CA VAL A 50 0.88 -19.97 -11.23
C VAL A 50 1.83 -19.60 -10.08
N GLN A 51 3.08 -19.26 -10.38
CA GLN A 51 4.11 -18.97 -9.38
C GLN A 51 3.91 -17.62 -8.67
N ILE A 52 3.60 -16.57 -9.43
CA ILE A 52 3.56 -15.18 -8.94
C ILE A 52 2.10 -14.69 -8.78
N GLY A 53 1.14 -15.36 -9.41
CA GLY A 53 -0.23 -14.89 -9.56
C GLY A 53 -0.37 -13.89 -10.72
N TRP A 54 -1.61 -13.48 -11.01
CA TRP A 54 -1.90 -12.45 -12.00
C TRP A 54 -1.48 -11.07 -11.48
N ASN A 55 -0.32 -10.59 -11.90
CA ASN A 55 0.20 -9.26 -11.53
C ASN A 55 0.64 -8.44 -12.77
N PRO A 56 -0.30 -8.01 -13.62
CA PRO A 56 0.02 -7.21 -14.79
C PRO A 56 0.51 -5.82 -14.35
N SER A 57 1.78 -5.52 -14.61
CA SER A 57 2.37 -4.20 -14.39
C SER A 57 2.94 -3.67 -15.71
N LEU A 58 2.38 -2.57 -16.21
CA LEU A 58 2.87 -1.84 -17.39
C LEU A 58 4.03 -0.87 -17.04
N TYR A 59 4.34 -0.74 -15.76
CA TYR A 59 5.35 0.17 -15.23
C TYR A 59 6.81 -0.08 -15.73
N PRO A 60 7.25 -1.34 -15.97
CA PRO A 60 8.60 -1.65 -16.48
C PRO A 60 8.85 -1.19 -17.93
N ILE A 61 7.80 -0.86 -18.69
CA ILE A 61 7.89 -0.50 -20.12
C ILE A 61 8.41 0.95 -20.29
N THR A 62 8.49 1.74 -19.21
CA THR A 62 9.09 3.08 -19.24
C THR A 62 10.63 2.98 -19.29
N PRO A 63 11.31 3.38 -20.38
CA PRO A 63 12.78 3.38 -20.43
C PRO A 63 13.32 4.46 -19.47
N ARG A 64 13.66 4.06 -18.25
CA ARG A 64 14.30 4.93 -17.26
C ARG A 64 15.81 4.90 -17.49
N LEU A 65 16.37 5.96 -18.07
CA LEU A 65 17.82 6.14 -18.26
C LEU A 65 18.64 5.98 -16.96
N LYS A 66 18.02 6.22 -15.79
CA LYS A 66 18.63 6.03 -14.47
C LYS A 66 18.95 4.57 -14.12
N ASN A 67 18.35 3.59 -14.81
CA ASN A 67 18.59 2.15 -14.62
C ASN A 67 19.72 1.60 -15.51
N ILE A 68 20.30 2.41 -16.40
CA ILE A 68 21.42 2.03 -17.28
C ILE A 68 22.75 2.52 -16.67
N SER A 69 22.92 2.42 -15.35
CA SER A 69 24.23 2.69 -14.73
C SER A 69 25.02 1.37 -14.63
N PRO A 70 26.15 1.22 -15.36
CA PRO A 70 26.96 -0.01 -15.32
C PRO A 70 27.39 -0.38 -13.89
N VAL A 71 27.64 0.63 -13.05
CA VAL A 71 28.01 0.50 -11.64
C VAL A 71 26.93 -0.21 -10.82
N SER A 72 25.65 0.09 -11.06
CA SER A 72 24.56 -0.60 -10.37
C SER A 72 24.41 -2.06 -10.84
N GLY A 73 24.70 -2.34 -12.10
CA GLY A 73 24.76 -3.70 -12.65
C GLY A 73 25.85 -4.53 -11.97
N VAL A 74 27.06 -3.99 -11.87
CA VAL A 74 28.19 -4.64 -11.16
C VAL A 74 27.84 -4.85 -9.68
N LYS A 75 27.29 -3.85 -8.98
CA LYS A 75 26.87 -4.00 -7.58
C LYS A 75 25.79 -5.06 -7.38
N ARG A 76 24.89 -5.26 -8.36
CA ARG A 76 23.90 -6.34 -8.34
C ARG A 76 24.54 -7.71 -8.55
N LEU A 77 25.50 -7.83 -9.46
CA LEU A 77 26.26 -9.07 -9.68
C LEU A 77 27.06 -9.47 -8.42
N PHE A 78 27.67 -8.51 -7.73
CA PHE A 78 28.40 -8.71 -6.46
C PHE A 78 27.53 -8.63 -5.20
N SER A 79 26.20 -8.69 -5.33
CA SER A 79 25.32 -8.77 -4.16
C SER A 79 25.27 -10.20 -3.61
N LEU A 80 24.91 -10.36 -2.32
CA LEU A 80 24.68 -11.69 -1.72
C LEU A 80 23.68 -12.53 -2.54
N ASN A 81 22.68 -11.87 -3.14
CA ASN A 81 21.70 -12.53 -4.02
C ASN A 81 22.34 -12.96 -5.35
N GLY A 82 23.22 -12.14 -5.92
CA GLY A 82 23.96 -12.47 -7.14
C GLY A 82 24.87 -13.68 -6.94
N LEU A 83 25.63 -13.70 -5.84
CA LEU A 83 26.48 -14.83 -5.47
C LEU A 83 25.67 -16.11 -5.22
N ALA A 84 24.55 -16.02 -4.49
CA ALA A 84 23.67 -17.16 -4.25
C ALA A 84 23.11 -17.73 -5.57
N ASN A 85 22.72 -16.88 -6.52
CA ASN A 85 22.24 -17.32 -7.83
C ASN A 85 23.33 -17.97 -8.67
N LEU A 86 24.56 -17.46 -8.62
CA LEU A 86 25.72 -18.08 -9.28
C LEU A 86 25.99 -19.48 -8.73
N ILE A 87 26.05 -19.62 -7.40
CA ILE A 87 26.27 -20.92 -6.74
C ILE A 87 25.19 -21.92 -7.14
N LYS A 88 23.91 -21.51 -7.13
CA LYS A 88 22.82 -22.36 -7.62
C LYS A 88 23.00 -22.72 -9.09
N GLY A 89 23.38 -21.77 -9.94
CA GLY A 89 23.61 -22.03 -11.37
C GLY A 89 24.69 -23.09 -11.60
N ILE A 90 25.82 -22.96 -10.90
CA ILE A 90 26.92 -23.93 -10.95
C ILE A 90 26.44 -25.30 -10.45
N LEU A 91 25.68 -25.34 -9.36
CA LEU A 91 25.15 -26.60 -8.81
C LEU A 91 24.17 -27.28 -9.79
N LYS A 92 23.29 -26.52 -10.45
CA LYS A 92 22.37 -27.03 -11.48
C LYS A 92 23.15 -27.62 -12.67
N LEU A 93 24.16 -26.91 -13.14
CA LEU A 93 25.03 -27.37 -14.23
C LEU A 93 25.83 -28.61 -13.84
N ALA A 94 26.36 -28.66 -12.62
CA ALA A 94 27.10 -29.81 -12.11
C ALA A 94 26.21 -31.06 -12.03
N ILE A 95 24.99 -30.93 -11.47
CA ILE A 95 24.03 -32.04 -11.39
C ILE A 95 23.66 -32.53 -12.80
N LEU A 96 23.32 -31.63 -13.71
CA LEU A 96 22.99 -32.01 -15.09
C LEU A 96 24.18 -32.64 -15.81
N GLY A 97 25.38 -32.10 -15.59
CA GLY A 97 26.63 -32.62 -16.12
C GLY A 97 26.90 -34.04 -15.64
N LEU A 98 26.70 -34.32 -14.35
CA LEU A 98 26.84 -35.66 -13.77
C LEU A 98 25.81 -36.64 -14.35
N VAL A 99 24.54 -36.26 -14.40
CA VAL A 99 23.46 -37.07 -15.00
C VAL A 99 23.76 -37.38 -16.47
N SER A 100 24.18 -36.36 -17.22
CA SER A 100 24.51 -36.52 -18.64
C SER A 100 25.75 -37.37 -18.84
N TYR A 101 26.79 -37.16 -18.02
CA TYR A 101 28.02 -37.94 -18.05
C TYR A 101 27.74 -39.41 -17.77
N GLU A 102 26.94 -39.73 -16.75
CA GLU A 102 26.57 -41.10 -16.42
C GLU A 102 25.82 -41.78 -17.58
N VAL A 103 24.84 -41.12 -18.18
CA VAL A 103 24.10 -41.74 -19.30
C VAL A 103 24.97 -41.88 -20.55
N ILE A 104 25.81 -40.89 -20.86
CA ILE A 104 26.67 -40.89 -22.05
C ILE A 104 27.83 -41.88 -21.89
N SER A 105 28.45 -42.00 -20.72
CA SER A 105 29.56 -42.94 -20.51
C SER A 105 29.13 -44.38 -20.75
N HIS A 106 27.97 -44.79 -20.21
CA HIS A 106 27.37 -46.10 -20.49
C HIS A 106 26.91 -46.25 -21.95
N ALA A 107 26.63 -45.14 -22.63
CA ALA A 107 26.27 -45.16 -24.03
C ALA A 107 27.48 -45.37 -24.93
N LEU A 108 28.66 -44.84 -24.59
CA LEU A 108 29.86 -44.91 -25.43
C LEU A 108 30.24 -46.36 -25.77
N ASP A 109 30.08 -47.27 -24.80
CA ASP A 109 30.31 -48.71 -24.99
C ASP A 109 29.37 -49.31 -26.06
N ILE A 110 28.12 -48.83 -26.11
CA ILE A 110 27.10 -49.28 -27.06
C ILE A 110 27.26 -48.56 -28.41
N LEU A 111 27.59 -47.26 -28.38
CA LEU A 111 27.77 -46.40 -29.56
C LEU A 111 28.90 -46.89 -30.47
N GLY A 112 29.97 -47.46 -29.91
CA GLY A 112 31.04 -48.08 -30.71
C GLY A 112 30.59 -49.25 -31.59
N THR A 113 29.51 -49.94 -31.20
CA THR A 113 28.96 -51.08 -31.95
C THR A 113 27.84 -50.68 -32.92
N LEU A 114 27.29 -49.46 -32.80
CA LEU A 114 26.15 -48.99 -33.60
C LEU A 114 26.49 -48.84 -35.09
N GLY A 115 27.74 -48.53 -35.43
CA GLY A 115 28.18 -48.42 -36.82
C GLY A 115 28.12 -49.73 -37.61
N MET A 116 27.99 -50.87 -36.92
CA MET A 116 27.90 -52.21 -37.52
C MET A 116 26.47 -52.78 -37.52
N MET A 117 25.48 -52.03 -37.05
CA MET A 117 24.09 -52.49 -36.92
C MET A 117 23.19 -51.96 -38.05
N ASP A 118 22.08 -52.68 -38.30
CA ASP A 118 21.02 -52.22 -39.19
C ASP A 118 20.40 -50.89 -38.70
N VAL A 119 20.07 -50.00 -39.64
CA VAL A 119 19.65 -48.61 -39.37
C VAL A 119 18.44 -48.56 -38.44
N ARG A 120 17.49 -49.50 -38.57
CA ARG A 120 16.29 -49.53 -37.72
C ARG A 120 16.63 -49.91 -36.27
N HIS A 121 17.58 -50.81 -36.07
CA HIS A 121 18.03 -51.21 -34.73
C HIS A 121 18.87 -50.12 -34.07
N ALA A 122 19.74 -49.48 -34.84
CA ALA A 122 20.52 -48.33 -34.37
C ALA A 122 19.61 -47.18 -33.92
N ALA A 123 18.61 -46.83 -34.73
CA ALA A 123 17.63 -45.80 -34.39
C ALA A 123 16.85 -46.12 -33.09
N GLY A 124 16.45 -47.38 -32.89
CA GLY A 124 15.75 -47.80 -31.66
C GLY A 124 16.60 -47.71 -30.39
N ILE A 125 17.90 -48.04 -30.48
CA ILE A 125 18.84 -47.89 -29.37
C ILE A 125 19.09 -46.41 -29.05
N THR A 126 19.36 -45.59 -30.07
CA THR A 126 19.54 -44.14 -29.91
C THR A 126 18.30 -43.51 -29.29
N PHE A 127 17.10 -43.85 -29.77
CA PHE A 127 15.84 -43.33 -29.21
C PHE A 127 15.68 -43.66 -27.72
N ARG A 128 15.90 -44.92 -27.32
CA ARG A 128 15.82 -45.33 -25.91
C ARG A 128 16.83 -44.59 -25.03
N LEU A 129 18.05 -44.41 -25.53
CA LEU A 129 19.08 -43.67 -24.81
C LEU A 129 18.72 -42.18 -24.66
N SER A 130 18.23 -41.55 -25.72
CA SER A 130 17.73 -40.17 -25.70
C SER A 130 16.57 -40.01 -24.71
N MET A 131 15.62 -40.95 -24.70
CA MET A 131 14.50 -40.94 -23.74
C MET A 131 14.98 -41.14 -22.30
N LYS A 132 15.98 -42.01 -22.06
CA LYS A 132 16.59 -42.20 -20.74
C LYS A 132 17.28 -40.91 -20.25
N LEU A 133 18.07 -40.27 -21.11
CA LEU A 133 18.72 -38.99 -20.82
C LEU A 133 17.69 -37.90 -20.49
N LEU A 134 16.65 -37.77 -21.32
CA LEU A 134 15.54 -36.82 -21.13
C LEU A 134 14.83 -37.06 -19.80
N GLY A 135 14.46 -38.32 -19.51
CA GLY A 135 13.75 -38.69 -18.29
C GLY A 135 14.55 -38.39 -17.03
N LEU A 136 15.83 -38.78 -16.99
CA LEU A 136 16.70 -38.54 -15.83
C LEU A 136 16.97 -37.04 -15.63
N SER A 137 17.22 -36.32 -16.72
CA SER A 137 17.45 -34.87 -16.68
C SER A 137 16.20 -34.11 -16.23
N ALA A 138 15.02 -34.50 -16.74
CA ALA A 138 13.75 -33.93 -16.32
C ALA A 138 13.50 -34.17 -14.83
N LEU A 139 13.75 -35.39 -14.33
CA LEU A 139 13.61 -35.70 -12.91
C LEU A 139 14.57 -34.85 -12.05
N ALA A 140 15.83 -34.73 -12.44
CA ALA A 140 16.79 -33.88 -11.75
C ALA A 140 16.34 -32.40 -11.73
N PHE A 141 15.80 -31.90 -12.84
CA PHE A 141 15.27 -30.55 -12.91
C PHE A 141 14.03 -30.33 -12.03
N VAL A 142 13.16 -31.34 -11.88
CA VAL A 142 12.02 -31.24 -10.97
C VAL A 142 12.49 -31.03 -9.52
N PHE A 143 13.47 -31.80 -9.05
CA PHE A 143 14.02 -31.63 -7.71
C PHE A 143 14.70 -30.28 -7.51
N ILE A 144 15.51 -29.87 -8.49
CA ILE A 144 16.17 -28.56 -8.50
C ILE A 144 15.13 -27.42 -8.47
N ALA A 145 14.09 -27.51 -9.29
CA ALA A 145 13.05 -26.49 -9.39
C ALA A 145 12.24 -26.39 -8.09
N ALA A 146 11.91 -27.51 -7.46
CA ALA A 146 11.23 -27.53 -6.16
C ALA A 146 12.06 -26.82 -5.08
N ALA A 147 13.37 -27.12 -5.00
CA ALA A 147 14.27 -26.46 -4.06
C ALA A 147 14.41 -24.94 -4.32
N ASP A 148 14.55 -24.56 -5.60
CA ASP A 148 14.67 -23.14 -5.98
C ASP A 148 13.38 -22.36 -5.72
N TYR A 149 12.21 -22.97 -5.98
CA TYR A 149 10.91 -22.41 -5.66
C TYR A 149 10.74 -22.16 -4.16
N GLY A 150 11.06 -23.15 -3.32
CA GLY A 150 10.97 -23.01 -1.86
C GLY A 150 11.84 -21.86 -1.33
N PHE A 151 13.07 -21.75 -1.82
CA PHE A 151 13.97 -20.65 -1.46
C PHE A 151 13.46 -19.29 -1.96
N GLN A 152 12.93 -19.22 -3.18
CA GLN A 152 12.35 -17.99 -3.72
C GLN A 152 11.12 -17.54 -2.93
N LYS A 153 10.23 -18.48 -2.56
CA LYS A 153 9.05 -18.20 -1.74
C LYS A 153 9.45 -17.64 -0.37
N TYR A 154 10.40 -18.27 0.31
CA TYR A 154 10.94 -17.78 1.59
C TYR A 154 11.52 -16.37 1.46
N GLN A 155 12.29 -16.09 0.41
CA GLN A 155 12.82 -14.75 0.18
C GLN A 155 11.73 -13.71 -0.10
N TYR A 156 10.71 -14.09 -0.87
CA TYR A 156 9.60 -13.21 -1.20
C TYR A 156 8.82 -12.82 0.05
N GLU A 157 8.46 -13.80 0.88
CA GLU A 157 7.78 -13.57 2.16
C GLU A 157 8.60 -12.66 3.08
N ARG A 158 9.92 -12.90 3.19
CA ARG A 158 10.81 -12.02 3.98
C ARG A 158 10.90 -10.59 3.46
N LYS A 159 10.79 -10.37 2.14
CA LYS A 159 10.80 -9.02 1.56
C LYS A 159 9.49 -8.27 1.79
N LEU A 160 8.39 -8.98 2.00
CA LEU A 160 7.08 -8.38 2.31
C LEU A 160 6.92 -8.06 3.80
N MET A 161 7.80 -8.57 4.67
CA MET A 161 7.76 -8.25 6.09
C MET A 161 8.23 -6.83 6.33
N MET A 162 7.42 -6.05 7.03
CA MET A 162 7.78 -4.71 7.48
C MET A 162 8.56 -4.75 8.79
N THR A 163 9.53 -3.86 8.93
CA THR A 163 10.24 -3.64 10.20
C THR A 163 9.36 -2.85 11.17
N ARG A 164 9.65 -2.94 12.48
CA ARG A 164 8.95 -2.11 13.48
C ARG A 164 9.09 -0.60 13.23
N GLN A 165 10.20 -0.18 12.59
CA GLN A 165 10.41 1.21 12.20
C GLN A 165 9.50 1.60 11.04
N GLU A 166 9.46 0.78 9.98
CA GLU A 166 8.59 1.01 8.82
C GLU A 166 7.11 1.07 9.22
N VAL A 167 6.63 0.14 10.06
CA VAL A 167 5.25 0.18 10.58
C VAL A 167 4.96 1.47 11.34
N LYS A 168 5.91 1.95 12.15
CA LYS A 168 5.74 3.19 12.92
C LYS A 168 5.71 4.42 12.00
N GLU A 169 6.53 4.43 10.96
CA GLU A 169 6.54 5.49 9.94
C GLU A 169 5.25 5.48 9.13
N GLU A 170 4.77 4.31 8.70
CA GLU A 170 3.52 4.13 7.97
C GLU A 170 2.31 4.67 8.77
N ILE A 171 2.22 4.34 10.07
CA ILE A 171 1.20 4.91 10.97
C ILE A 171 1.34 6.43 11.06
N ARG A 172 2.56 6.95 11.13
CA ARG A 172 2.81 8.40 11.22
C ARG A 172 2.41 9.13 9.93
N GLU A 173 2.63 8.53 8.77
CA GLU A 173 2.24 9.08 7.47
C GLU A 173 0.73 9.04 7.27
N HIS A 174 0.06 7.94 7.63
CA HIS A 174 -1.39 7.79 7.45
C HIS A 174 -2.23 8.53 8.50
N GLU A 175 -1.90 8.41 9.78
CA GLU A 175 -2.70 9.01 10.87
C GLU A 175 -2.19 10.39 11.32
N GLY A 176 -0.98 10.75 10.91
CA GLY A 176 -0.28 11.94 11.38
C GLY A 176 0.37 11.75 12.76
N ASP A 177 1.19 12.71 13.17
CA ASP A 177 1.89 12.64 14.46
C ASP A 177 0.90 12.82 15.65
N PRO A 178 0.82 11.87 16.60
CA PRO A 178 -0.04 11.98 17.78
C PRO A 178 0.19 13.26 18.59
N LEU A 179 1.44 13.74 18.67
CA LEU A 179 1.79 14.97 19.37
C LEU A 179 1.20 16.20 18.65
N VAL A 180 1.20 16.19 17.33
CA VAL A 180 0.60 17.26 16.51
C VAL A 180 -0.92 17.26 16.68
N LYS A 181 -1.57 16.10 16.64
CA LYS A 181 -3.02 15.97 16.88
C LYS A 181 -3.41 16.46 18.27
N ALA A 182 -2.63 16.10 19.30
CA ALA A 182 -2.83 16.58 20.66
C ALA A 182 -2.64 18.09 20.78
N ARG A 183 -1.63 18.66 20.10
CA ARG A 183 -1.38 20.10 20.07
C ARG A 183 -2.53 20.86 19.40
N ILE A 184 -3.01 20.39 18.25
CA ILE A 184 -4.16 20.98 17.56
C ILE A 184 -5.37 21.02 18.49
N ARG A 185 -5.68 19.91 19.17
CA ARG A 185 -6.81 19.85 20.12
C ARG A 185 -6.65 20.85 21.28
N ARG A 186 -5.45 21.00 21.84
CA ARG A 186 -5.18 22.00 22.91
C ARG A 186 -5.43 23.41 22.41
N VAL A 187 -4.90 23.76 21.24
CA VAL A 187 -5.06 25.08 20.62
C VAL A 187 -6.54 25.37 20.34
N GLN A 188 -7.29 24.41 19.79
CA GLN A 188 -8.73 24.53 19.56
C GLN A 188 -9.51 24.82 20.85
N MET A 189 -9.20 24.11 21.94
CA MET A 189 -9.82 24.35 23.25
C MET A 189 -9.49 25.75 23.80
N GLU A 190 -8.26 26.22 23.64
CA GLU A 190 -7.88 27.58 24.04
C GLU A 190 -8.63 28.65 23.26
N TYR A 191 -8.75 28.52 21.93
CA TYR A 191 -9.53 29.43 21.11
C TYR A 191 -11.01 29.43 21.51
N ALA A 192 -11.61 28.26 21.76
CA ALA A 192 -12.98 28.15 22.21
C ALA A 192 -13.18 28.86 23.57
N ARG A 193 -12.25 28.68 24.52
CA ARG A 193 -12.27 29.38 25.81
C ARG A 193 -12.15 30.90 25.64
N ARG A 194 -11.23 31.37 24.79
CA ARG A 194 -11.07 32.82 24.51
C ARG A 194 -12.35 33.42 23.92
N ARG A 195 -12.98 32.76 22.94
CA ARG A 195 -14.26 33.22 22.36
C ARG A 195 -15.37 33.26 23.41
N MET A 196 -15.49 32.23 24.24
CA MET A 196 -16.47 32.20 25.33
C MET A 196 -16.26 33.34 26.33
N LEU A 197 -15.02 33.61 26.73
CA LEU A 197 -14.71 34.72 27.65
C LEU A 197 -14.96 36.09 27.03
N ALA A 198 -14.80 36.23 25.70
CA ALA A 198 -15.11 37.47 24.97
C ALA A 198 -16.60 37.79 24.89
N GLU A 199 -17.49 36.82 25.17
CA GLU A 199 -18.93 37.05 25.26
C GLU A 199 -19.38 37.49 26.66
N VAL A 200 -18.55 37.34 27.69
CA VAL A 200 -18.87 37.74 29.08
C VAL A 200 -19.22 39.24 29.18
N PRO A 201 -18.50 40.18 28.54
CA PRO A 201 -18.86 41.60 28.57
C PRO A 201 -20.25 41.92 28.01
N LYS A 202 -20.81 41.04 27.17
CA LYS A 202 -22.13 41.21 26.55
C LYS A 202 -23.25 40.55 27.36
N ALA A 203 -22.93 39.98 28.52
CA ALA A 203 -23.89 39.33 29.40
C ALA A 203 -24.67 40.37 30.22
N GLU A 204 -25.91 40.05 30.55
CA GLU A 204 -26.77 40.88 31.39
C GLU A 204 -26.45 40.66 32.88
N VAL A 205 -26.08 39.42 33.22
CA VAL A 205 -25.76 39.00 34.59
C VAL A 205 -24.76 37.84 34.60
N VAL A 206 -23.92 37.79 35.64
CA VAL A 206 -23.17 36.59 36.02
C VAL A 206 -23.72 36.03 37.32
N VAL A 207 -24.22 34.79 37.29
CA VAL A 207 -24.66 34.04 38.47
C VAL A 207 -23.49 33.21 38.99
N THR A 208 -23.15 33.35 40.27
CA THR A 208 -21.98 32.70 40.87
C THR A 208 -22.35 31.81 42.06
N ASN A 209 -21.58 30.74 42.23
CA ASN A 209 -21.35 30.04 43.49
C ASN A 209 -19.93 30.46 43.94
N PRO A 210 -19.76 31.27 44.99
CA PRO A 210 -18.58 32.12 45.26
C PRO A 210 -17.23 31.45 45.07
N THR A 211 -17.09 30.19 45.43
CA THR A 211 -15.79 29.50 45.41
C THR A 211 -15.56 28.67 44.16
N GLU A 212 -16.61 28.27 43.45
CA GLU A 212 -16.47 27.21 42.44
C GLU A 212 -17.00 27.53 41.05
N ILE A 213 -18.14 28.21 40.89
CA ILE A 213 -18.86 28.23 39.62
C ILE A 213 -19.26 29.65 39.25
N ALA A 214 -19.12 30.01 37.98
CA ALA A 214 -19.70 31.24 37.43
C ALA A 214 -20.38 30.93 36.09
N VAL A 215 -21.57 31.49 35.89
CA VAL A 215 -22.36 31.35 34.66
C VAL A 215 -22.84 32.73 34.22
N ALA A 216 -22.47 33.14 33.02
CA ALA A 216 -22.90 34.39 32.41
C ALA A 216 -24.13 34.16 31.54
N LEU A 217 -25.18 34.94 31.77
CA LEU A 217 -26.45 34.90 31.04
C LEU A 217 -26.62 36.18 30.23
N LYS A 218 -27.06 36.02 28.99
CA LYS A 218 -27.41 37.11 28.10
C LYS A 218 -28.89 37.03 27.79
N TYR A 219 -29.57 38.16 27.89
CA TYR A 219 -30.99 38.25 27.56
C TYR A 219 -31.25 39.59 26.89
N ARG A 220 -31.85 39.55 25.69
CA ARG A 220 -32.29 40.74 24.97
C ARG A 220 -33.82 40.78 24.99
N PRO A 221 -34.41 41.75 25.72
CA PRO A 221 -35.86 41.92 25.71
C PRO A 221 -36.40 42.04 24.29
N LYS A 222 -37.57 41.45 24.02
CA LYS A 222 -38.25 41.42 22.71
C LYS A 222 -37.60 40.58 21.61
N ARG A 223 -36.33 40.18 21.75
CA ARG A 223 -35.62 39.36 20.76
C ARG A 223 -35.48 37.91 21.19
N ASP A 224 -35.12 37.68 22.45
CA ASP A 224 -34.82 36.34 22.94
C ASP A 224 -36.04 35.76 23.66
N THR A 225 -36.45 34.55 23.30
CA THR A 225 -37.55 33.83 23.97
C THR A 225 -37.19 33.46 25.41
N ALA A 226 -35.91 33.19 25.67
CA ALA A 226 -35.38 32.91 27.00
C ALA A 226 -33.90 33.33 27.10
N PRO A 227 -33.39 33.62 28.31
CA PRO A 227 -31.97 33.91 28.53
C PRO A 227 -31.05 32.78 28.04
N VAL A 228 -29.92 33.15 27.43
CA VAL A 228 -28.93 32.23 26.88
C VAL A 228 -27.66 32.24 27.72
N VAL A 229 -27.10 31.06 27.99
CA VAL A 229 -25.81 30.93 28.66
C VAL A 229 -24.70 31.27 27.68
N VAL A 230 -24.00 32.39 27.87
CA VAL A 230 -22.92 32.83 26.98
C VAL A 230 -21.53 32.42 27.45
N ALA A 231 -21.36 32.20 28.76
CA ALA A 231 -20.15 31.63 29.32
C ALA A 231 -20.45 30.84 30.58
N LYS A 232 -19.70 29.76 30.84
CA LYS A 232 -19.73 29.08 32.13
C LYS A 232 -18.37 28.47 32.45
N GLY A 233 -18.03 28.39 33.73
CA GLY A 233 -16.75 27.84 34.17
C GLY A 233 -16.78 27.33 35.60
N LYS A 234 -15.82 26.45 35.92
CA LYS A 234 -15.52 26.01 37.29
C LYS A 234 -14.08 26.41 37.66
N GLY A 235 -13.81 26.66 38.94
CA GLY A 235 -12.48 26.93 39.49
C GLY A 235 -11.83 28.16 38.86
N TRP A 236 -10.64 28.00 38.27
CA TRP A 236 -9.91 29.10 37.62
C TRP A 236 -10.74 29.83 36.55
N LEU A 237 -11.53 29.08 35.76
CA LEU A 237 -12.34 29.69 34.70
C LEU A 237 -13.50 30.50 35.27
N ALA A 238 -14.07 30.07 36.40
CA ALA A 238 -15.09 30.83 37.12
C ALA A 238 -14.50 32.16 37.66
N LYS A 239 -13.32 32.09 38.27
CA LYS A 239 -12.58 33.29 38.72
C LYS A 239 -12.36 34.26 37.56
N ARG A 240 -11.92 33.76 36.40
CA ARG A 240 -11.69 34.59 35.21
C ARG A 240 -12.96 35.24 34.65
N ILE A 241 -14.08 34.52 34.63
CA ILE A 241 -15.39 35.07 34.23
C ILE A 241 -15.77 36.23 35.16
N ARG A 242 -15.62 36.08 36.47
CA ARG A 242 -15.89 37.15 37.44
C ARG A 242 -14.98 38.36 37.25
N GLU A 243 -13.68 38.14 37.06
CA GLU A 243 -12.73 39.22 36.78
C GLU A 243 -13.08 40.01 35.52
N ILE A 244 -13.56 39.35 34.47
CA ILE A 244 -14.01 40.02 33.25
C ILE A 244 -15.31 40.78 33.49
N ALA A 245 -16.26 40.17 34.20
CA ALA A 245 -17.54 40.78 34.55
C ALA A 245 -17.34 42.07 35.37
N ILE A 246 -16.51 42.03 36.41
CA ILE A 246 -16.16 43.21 37.23
C ILE A 246 -15.55 44.31 36.35
N ARG A 247 -14.57 43.98 35.50
CA ARG A 247 -13.91 44.96 34.63
C ARG A 247 -14.85 45.63 33.61
N HIS A 248 -15.93 44.98 33.22
CA HIS A 248 -16.88 45.50 32.23
C HIS A 248 -18.21 45.94 32.87
N GLY A 249 -18.30 46.00 34.21
CA GLY A 249 -19.52 46.43 34.90
C GLY A 249 -20.70 45.47 34.77
N VAL A 250 -20.47 44.19 34.46
CA VAL A 250 -21.54 43.17 34.42
C VAL A 250 -21.90 42.78 35.86
N PRO A 251 -23.16 42.91 36.29
CA PRO A 251 -23.59 42.58 37.65
C PRO A 251 -23.32 41.11 37.98
N ILE A 252 -22.75 40.87 39.17
CA ILE A 252 -22.54 39.53 39.70
C ILE A 252 -23.58 39.29 40.80
N VAL A 253 -24.36 38.24 40.66
CA VAL A 253 -25.39 37.85 41.63
C VAL A 253 -25.03 36.49 42.20
N GLU A 254 -24.99 36.42 43.52
CA GLU A 254 -24.70 35.18 44.23
C GLU A 254 -25.99 34.36 44.41
N ARG A 255 -26.09 33.25 43.66
CA ARG A 255 -27.14 32.24 43.84
C ARG A 255 -26.54 30.86 43.63
N PRO A 256 -26.01 30.20 44.69
CA PRO A 256 -25.25 28.97 44.57
C PRO A 256 -26.04 27.82 43.91
N GLU A 257 -27.30 27.63 44.27
CA GLU A 257 -28.15 26.57 43.71
C GLU A 257 -28.43 26.78 42.22
N LEU A 258 -28.79 28.00 41.84
CA LEU A 258 -29.02 28.38 40.45
C LEU A 258 -27.74 28.24 39.61
N ALA A 259 -26.60 28.69 40.12
CA ALA A 259 -25.30 28.56 39.44
C ALA A 259 -24.94 27.09 39.19
N ARG A 260 -25.13 26.21 40.19
CA ARG A 260 -24.90 24.76 40.05
C ARG A 260 -25.84 24.13 39.02
N ALA A 261 -27.13 24.50 39.06
CA ALA A 261 -28.13 23.99 38.12
C ALA A 261 -27.82 24.42 36.67
N LEU A 262 -27.53 25.71 36.45
CA LEU A 262 -27.16 26.23 35.14
C LEU A 262 -25.87 25.58 34.62
N TYR A 263 -24.86 25.41 35.48
CA TYR A 263 -23.59 24.79 35.08
C TYR A 263 -23.77 23.32 34.66
N ARG A 264 -24.59 22.56 35.39
CA ARG A 264 -24.82 21.13 35.14
C ARG A 264 -25.69 20.89 33.92
N TRP A 265 -26.79 21.64 33.77
CA TRP A 265 -27.85 21.29 32.82
C TRP A 265 -27.83 22.08 31.50
N VAL A 266 -27.17 23.24 31.43
CA VAL A 266 -27.25 24.13 30.26
C VAL A 266 -25.89 24.30 29.61
N ARG A 267 -25.75 24.03 28.31
CA ARG A 267 -24.48 24.24 27.58
C ARG A 267 -24.33 25.71 27.17
N VAL A 268 -23.09 26.13 26.93
CA VAL A 268 -22.81 27.47 26.39
C VAL A 268 -23.43 27.58 25.00
N GLY A 269 -24.09 28.70 24.72
CA GLY A 269 -24.87 28.96 23.51
C GLY A 269 -26.32 28.47 23.57
N GLN A 270 -26.74 27.76 24.62
CA GLN A 270 -28.12 27.28 24.76
C GLN A 270 -28.97 28.20 25.64
N ALA A 271 -30.25 28.30 25.29
CA ALA A 271 -31.28 28.91 26.13
C ALA A 271 -31.48 28.08 27.40
N ILE A 272 -31.81 28.75 28.50
CA ILE A 272 -32.15 28.07 29.74
C ILE A 272 -33.40 27.19 29.57
N PRO A 273 -33.55 26.09 30.32
CA PRO A 273 -34.76 25.26 30.32
C PRO A 273 -35.88 25.90 31.17
N VAL A 274 -37.13 25.56 30.85
CA VAL A 274 -38.35 26.09 31.51
C VAL A 274 -38.29 26.00 33.04
N LYS A 275 -37.74 24.89 33.56
CA LYS A 275 -37.58 24.66 35.02
C LYS A 275 -36.76 25.73 35.73
N LEU A 276 -35.89 26.46 35.02
CA LEU A 276 -35.03 27.50 35.59
C LEU A 276 -35.54 28.92 35.29
N TYR A 277 -36.67 29.07 34.59
CA TYR A 277 -37.17 30.39 34.17
C TYR A 277 -37.46 31.30 35.34
N GLN A 278 -38.18 30.79 36.35
CA GLN A 278 -38.57 31.59 37.52
C GLN A 278 -37.34 32.11 38.27
N ALA A 279 -36.38 31.23 38.57
CA ALA A 279 -35.16 31.60 39.30
C ALA A 279 -34.28 32.59 38.52
N VAL A 280 -34.22 32.47 37.19
CA VAL A 280 -33.47 33.43 36.36
C VAL A 280 -34.22 34.75 36.19
N ALA A 281 -35.55 34.72 36.07
CA ALA A 281 -36.38 35.91 35.98
C ALA A 281 -36.28 36.76 37.26
N GLU A 282 -36.25 36.12 38.43
CA GLU A 282 -36.04 36.80 39.72
C GLU A 282 -34.70 37.54 39.76
N VAL A 283 -33.63 36.90 39.26
CA VAL A 283 -32.29 37.51 39.15
C VAL A 283 -32.31 38.71 38.19
N LEU A 284 -32.94 38.58 37.02
CA LEU A 284 -33.02 39.66 36.04
C LEU A 284 -33.88 40.83 36.56
N ALA A 285 -35.00 40.53 37.20
CA ALA A 285 -35.88 41.53 37.83
C ALA A 285 -35.14 42.34 38.90
N TYR A 286 -34.34 41.66 39.74
CA TYR A 286 -33.49 42.31 40.73
C TYR A 286 -32.51 43.31 40.08
N ILE A 287 -31.88 42.92 38.98
CA ILE A 287 -30.93 43.79 38.25
C ILE A 287 -31.63 44.98 37.59
N TYR A 288 -32.80 44.76 36.98
CA TYR A 288 -33.56 45.87 36.37
C TYR A 288 -34.08 46.86 37.40
N LYS A 289 -34.45 46.39 38.61
CA LYS A 289 -34.79 47.26 39.74
C LYS A 289 -33.59 48.09 40.19
N LEU A 290 -32.41 47.48 40.32
CA LEU A 290 -31.16 48.19 40.67
C LEU A 290 -30.75 49.24 39.62
N ARG A 291 -31.06 48.99 38.35
CA ARG A 291 -30.77 49.91 37.24
C ARG A 291 -31.84 50.99 37.03
N GLY A 292 -32.90 51.04 37.83
CA GLY A 292 -34.00 51.99 37.68
C GLY A 292 -34.81 51.81 36.39
N MET A 293 -34.70 50.65 35.73
CA MET A 293 -35.37 50.35 34.46
C MET A 293 -36.69 49.57 34.63
N ALA A 294 -37.06 49.19 35.85
CA ALA A 294 -38.31 48.51 36.12
C ALA A 294 -39.50 49.49 36.01
N ARG A 295 -40.19 49.48 34.87
CA ARG A 295 -41.58 49.95 34.79
C ARG A 295 -42.47 48.73 34.97
N PHE A 296 -43.25 48.74 36.04
CA PHE A 296 -44.31 47.76 36.31
C PHE A 296 -45.37 47.79 35.21
#